data_AF-A0A2J7YNB1-F1
#
_entry.id   AF-A0A2J7YNB1-F1
#
_cell.length_a   1.000
_cell.length_b   1.000
_cell.length_c   1.000
_cell.angle_alpha   90.00
_cell.angle_beta   90.00
_cell.angle_gamma   90.00
#
_symmetry.space_group_name_H-M   'P 1'
#
loop_
_entity.id
_entity.type
_entity.pdbx_description
1 polymer ?
#
loop_
_entity_poly.entity_id
_entity_poly.type
_entity_poly.pdbx_seq_one_letter_code
_entity_poly.pdbx_strand_id
1 'polypeptide(L)'
;VFAMMGLAVGMHLAYLMVNYLVVWHVLRPPLREAIAVLVMASQKSAPVAVTVIAYLETDPAQQGLLSLPAVVGQLFQIFIGAALATKLSAM
;
A
#
# COMPACT_ATOMS: atom_id res chain seq x y z
N VAL A 1 -7.74 13.14 10.85
CA VAL A 1 -7.56 11.66 10.89
C VAL A 1 -8.38 10.95 9.83
N PHE A 2 -9.71 11.04 9.82
CA PHE A 2 -10.54 10.34 8.82
C PHE A 2 -10.22 10.71 7.35
N ALA A 3 -10.02 12.00 7.03
CA ALA A 3 -9.64 12.42 5.69
C ALA A 3 -8.31 11.80 5.22
N MET A 4 -7.32 11.77 6.11
CA MET A 4 -6.01 11.15 5.87
C MET A 4 -6.13 9.64 5.62
N MET A 5 -6.98 8.94 6.38
CA MET A 5 -7.26 7.52 6.17
C MET A 5 -7.90 7.29 4.80
N GLY A 6 -8.90 8.11 4.45
CA GLY A 6 -9.56 8.04 3.14
C GLY A 6 -8.58 8.24 1.98
N LEU A 7 -7.68 9.22 2.08
CA LEU A 7 -6.63 9.46 1.09
C LEU A 7 -5.63 8.30 1.01
N ALA A 8 -5.21 7.74 2.14
CA ALA A 8 -4.28 6.60 2.17
C ALA A 8 -4.90 5.34 1.55
N VAL A 9 -6.19 5.09 1.82
CA VAL A 9 -6.96 4.00 1.20
C VAL A 9 -7.11 4.25 -0.29
N GLY A 10 -7.54 5.44 -0.69
CA GLY A 10 -7.70 5.81 -2.11
C GLY A 10 -6.40 5.65 -2.89
N MET A 11 -5.29 6.11 -2.33
CA MET A 11 -3.96 5.90 -2.91
C MET A 11 -3.66 4.41 -3.07
N HIS A 12 -3.87 3.58 -2.05
CA HIS A 12 -3.63 2.14 -2.15
C HIS A 12 -4.51 1.45 -3.22
N LEU A 13 -5.79 1.81 -3.30
CA LEU A 13 -6.69 1.29 -4.34
C LEU A 13 -6.23 1.71 -5.74
N ALA A 14 -5.71 2.93 -5.91
CA ALA A 14 -5.13 3.37 -7.17
C ALA A 14 -3.90 2.52 -7.55
N TYR A 15 -2.99 2.24 -6.61
CA TYR A 15 -1.86 1.33 -6.85
C TYR A 15 -2.32 -0.08 -7.21
N LEU A 16 -3.31 -0.65 -6.49
CA LEU A 16 -3.88 -1.95 -6.82
C LEU A 16 -4.47 -1.98 -8.23
N MET A 17 -5.19 -0.93 -8.63
CA MET A 17 -5.78 -0.82 -9.96
C MET A 17 -4.71 -0.78 -11.05
N VAL A 18 -3.67 0.05 -10.89
CA VAL A 18 -2.55 0.11 -11.84
C VAL A 18 -1.82 -1.24 -11.91
N ASN A 19 -1.53 -1.86 -10.76
CA ASN A 19 -0.89 -3.16 -10.71
C ASN A 19 -1.75 -4.24 -11.39
N TYR A 20 -3.06 -4.22 -11.18
CA TYR A 20 -3.98 -5.15 -11.85
C TYR A 20 -3.91 -5.01 -13.37
N LEU A 21 -3.97 -3.78 -13.88
CA LEU A 21 -3.90 -3.52 -15.31
C LEU A 21 -2.58 -4.05 -15.91
N VAL A 22 -1.46 -3.80 -15.24
CA VAL A 22 -0.13 -4.26 -15.69
C VAL A 22 -0.01 -5.79 -15.61
N VAL A 23 -0.37 -6.39 -14.48
CA VAL A 23 -0.25 -7.83 -14.25
C VAL A 23 -1.14 -8.60 -15.23
N TRP A 24 -2.39 -8.16 -15.43
CA TRP A 24 -3.37 -8.91 -16.21
C TRP A 24 -3.25 -8.68 -17.72
N HIS A 25 -2.93 -7.46 -18.16
CA HIS A 25 -2.91 -7.15 -19.59
C HIS A 25 -1.51 -7.20 -20.21
N VAL A 26 -0.46 -6.89 -19.43
CA VAL A 26 0.92 -6.77 -19.93
C VAL A 26 1.74 -8.01 -19.58
N LEU A 27 1.89 -8.33 -18.28
CA LEU A 27 2.82 -9.37 -17.85
C LEU A 27 2.25 -10.80 -17.99
N ARG A 28 0.96 -10.98 -17.69
CA ARG A 28 0.24 -12.26 -17.77
C ARG A 28 0.95 -13.45 -17.11
N PRO A 29 1.49 -13.30 -15.88
CA PRO A 29 2.10 -14.44 -15.20
C PRO A 29 1.01 -15.45 -14.78
N PRO A 30 1.38 -16.66 -14.37
CA PRO A 30 0.41 -17.61 -13.85
C PRO A 30 -0.30 -17.05 -12.60
N LEU A 31 -1.51 -17.57 -12.31
CA LEU A 31 -2.46 -16.94 -11.38
C LEU A 31 -1.85 -16.69 -9.99
N ARG A 32 -1.05 -17.63 -9.48
CA ARG A 32 -0.45 -17.52 -8.14
C ARG A 32 0.57 -16.40 -8.08
N GLU A 33 1.45 -16.29 -9.09
CA GLU A 33 2.38 -15.16 -9.18
C GLU A 33 1.64 -13.85 -9.44
N ALA A 34 0.58 -13.85 -10.25
CA ALA A 34 -0.23 -12.66 -10.51
C ALA A 34 -0.81 -12.07 -9.22
N ILE A 35 -1.40 -12.93 -8.36
CA ILE A 35 -1.97 -12.51 -7.07
C ILE A 35 -0.86 -11.96 -6.15
N ALA A 36 0.28 -12.66 -6.07
CA ALA A 36 1.41 -12.24 -5.25
C ALA A 36 1.94 -10.87 -5.69
N VAL A 37 2.17 -10.68 -6.99
CA VAL A 37 2.68 -9.41 -7.55
C VAL A 37 1.66 -8.29 -7.35
N LEU A 38 0.38 -8.54 -7.63
CA LEU A 38 -0.70 -7.55 -7.46
C LEU A 38 -0.74 -6.99 -6.03
N VAL A 39 -0.77 -7.90 -5.05
CA VAL A 39 -0.87 -7.53 -3.63
C VAL A 39 0.43 -6.88 -3.16
N MET A 40 1.58 -7.53 -3.38
CA MET A 40 2.87 -7.07 -2.84
C MET A 40 3.30 -5.73 -3.44
N ALA A 41 3.15 -5.53 -4.74
CA ALA A 41 3.55 -4.28 -5.40
C ALA A 41 2.69 -3.07 -4.97
N SER A 42 1.57 -3.28 -4.27
CA SER A 42 0.71 -2.19 -3.77
C SER A 42 1.06 -1.76 -2.33
N GLN A 43 1.86 -2.57 -1.63
CA GLN A 43 2.20 -2.36 -0.22
C GLN A 43 3.18 -1.20 -0.06
N LYS A 44 2.80 -0.22 0.74
CA LYS A 44 3.73 0.81 1.21
C LYS A 44 4.43 0.29 2.47
N SER A 45 5.60 0.81 2.78
CA SER A 45 6.35 0.37 3.98
C SER A 45 6.46 1.52 4.95
N ALA A 46 5.84 1.38 6.13
CA ALA A 46 5.90 2.41 7.16
C ALA A 46 7.36 2.71 7.61
N PRO A 47 8.23 1.71 7.85
CA PRO A 47 9.65 1.96 8.14
C PRO A 47 10.37 2.74 7.04
N VAL A 48 10.09 2.43 5.76
CA VAL A 48 10.68 3.16 4.63
C VAL A 48 10.17 4.60 4.59
N ALA A 49 8.87 4.81 4.78
CA ALA A 49 8.29 6.15 4.82
C ALA A 49 8.86 7.01 5.96
N VAL A 50 8.99 6.44 7.16
CA VAL A 50 9.62 7.12 8.31
C VAL A 50 11.07 7.49 8.01
N THR A 51 11.81 6.60 7.35
CA THR A 51 13.20 6.88 6.94
C THR A 51 13.25 8.02 5.92
N VAL A 52 12.37 8.03 4.92
CA VAL A 52 12.27 9.13 3.94
C VAL A 52 11.92 10.44 4.63
N ILE A 53 10.96 10.44 5.55
CA ILE A 53 10.58 11.63 6.34
C ILE A 53 11.77 12.15 7.15
N ALA A 54 12.55 11.25 7.76
CA ALA A 54 13.73 11.63 8.53
C ALA A 54 14.83 12.29 7.68
N TYR A 55 14.87 12.01 6.37
CA TYR A 55 15.76 12.70 5.43
C TYR A 55 15.20 14.02 4.90
N LEU A 56 13.88 14.22 4.94
CA LEU A 56 13.22 15.41 4.38
C LEU A 56 12.92 16.50 5.42
N GLU A 57 12.78 16.11 6.69
CA GLU A 57 12.44 17.01 7.78
C GLU A 57 13.42 16.81 8.94
N THR A 58 13.79 17.89 9.63
CA THR A 58 14.72 17.86 10.77
C THR A 58 14.04 18.10 12.10
N ASP A 59 12.87 18.74 12.11
CA ASP A 59 12.07 18.94 13.32
C ASP A 59 11.41 17.61 13.76
N PRO A 60 11.77 17.06 14.94
CA PRO A 60 11.21 15.79 15.42
C PRO A 60 9.68 15.82 15.56
N ALA A 61 9.09 16.97 15.88
CA ALA A 61 7.64 17.10 16.01
C ALA A 61 6.96 16.94 14.64
N GLN A 62 7.52 17.56 13.61
CA GLN A 62 7.01 17.45 12.24
C GLN A 62 7.26 16.06 11.64
N GLN A 63 8.41 15.46 11.91
CA GLN A 63 8.67 14.06 11.52
C GLN A 63 7.59 13.12 12.10
N GLY A 64 7.26 13.29 13.38
CA GLY A 64 6.18 12.55 14.03
C GLY A 64 4.83 12.74 13.33
N LEU A 65 4.45 13.99 13.05
CA LEU A 65 3.19 14.30 12.38
C LEU A 65 3.11 13.72 10.96
N LEU A 66 4.19 13.79 10.19
CA LEU A 66 4.27 13.26 8.83
C LEU A 66 4.26 11.72 8.80
N SER A 67 4.73 11.06 9.87
CA SER A 67 4.75 9.60 9.97
C SER A 67 3.37 8.97 10.22
N LEU A 68 2.45 9.70 10.86
CA LEU A 68 1.11 9.21 11.21
C LEU A 68 0.32 8.70 9.99
N PRO A 69 0.21 9.44 8.87
CA PRO A 69 -0.42 8.92 7.65
C PRO A 69 0.17 7.61 7.15
N ALA A 70 1.50 7.47 7.20
CA ALA A 70 2.19 6.28 6.70
C ALA A 70 1.88 5.04 7.56
N VAL A 71 1.93 5.17 8.88
CA VAL A 71 1.65 4.06 9.81
C VAL A 71 0.17 3.66 9.75
N VAL A 72 -0.73 4.64 9.86
CA VAL A 72 -2.18 4.39 9.82
C VAL A 72 -2.58 3.84 8.45
N GLY A 73 -2.07 4.45 7.38
CA GLY A 73 -2.30 3.98 6.02
C GLY A 73 -1.87 2.53 5.82
N GLN A 74 -0.69 2.15 6.32
CA GLN A 74 -0.21 0.77 6.23
C GLN A 74 -1.13 -0.22 6.94
N LEU A 75 -1.66 0.15 8.10
CA LEU A 75 -2.62 -0.68 8.84
C LEU A 75 -3.85 -1.04 7.99
N PHE A 76 -4.42 -0.07 7.29
CA PHE A 76 -5.57 -0.31 6.40
C PHE A 76 -5.20 -1.20 5.20
N GLN A 77 -4.02 -1.01 4.64
CA GLN A 77 -3.54 -1.79 3.49
C GLN A 77 -3.33 -3.26 3.85
N ILE A 78 -2.92 -3.56 5.08
CA ILE A 78 -2.81 -4.94 5.57
C ILE A 78 -4.18 -5.63 5.54
N PHE A 79 -5.24 -4.97 6.03
CA PHE A 79 -6.59 -5.54 6.02
C PHE A 79 -7.14 -5.72 4.59
N ILE A 80 -6.93 -4.72 3.72
CA ILE A 80 -7.35 -4.80 2.31
C ILE A 80 -6.61 -5.94 1.61
N GLY A 81 -5.28 -5.99 1.77
CA GLY A 81 -4.43 -7.02 1.18
C GLY A 81 -4.80 -8.42 1.66
N ALA A 82 -5.06 -8.61 2.95
CA ALA A 82 -5.52 -9.88 3.49
C ALA A 82 -6.86 -10.32 2.87
N ALA A 83 -7.85 -9.43 2.85
CA ALA A 83 -9.16 -9.73 2.25
C ALA A 83 -9.05 -10.07 0.76
N LEU A 84 -8.22 -9.33 0.01
CA LEU A 84 -7.99 -9.56 -1.41
C LEU A 84 -7.29 -10.89 -1.67
N ALA A 85 -6.21 -11.18 -0.92
CA ALA A 85 -5.47 -12.42 -1.04
C ALA A 85 -6.35 -13.64 -0.76
N THR A 86 -7.15 -13.61 0.32
CA THR A 86 -8.09 -14.69 0.64
C THR A 86 -9.09 -14.92 -0.49
N LYS A 87 -9.72 -13.87 -1.01
CA LYS A 87 -10.71 -13.99 -2.10
C LYS A 87 -10.11 -14.52 -3.39
N LEU A 88 -8.94 -14.01 -3.80
CA LEU A 88 -8.31 -14.41 -5.06
C LEU A 88 -7.70 -15.81 -4.97
N SER A 89 -7.21 -16.23 -3.81
CA SER A 89 -6.66 -17.58 -3.61
C SER A 89 -7.73 -18.69 -3.61
N ALA A 90 -9.00 -18.32 -3.45
CA ALA A 90 -10.14 -19.25 -3.47
C ALA A 90 -10.73 -19.43 -4.88
N MET A 91 -10.23 -18.70 -5.88
CA MET A 91 -10.56 -18.83 -7.30
C MET A 91 -9.62 -19.81 -7.99
#